data_AF-A0A6I8LVB9-F1
#
_entry.id   AF-A0A6I8LVB9-F1
#
_cell.length_a   1.000
_cell.length_b   1.000
_cell.length_c   1.000
_cell.angle_alpha   90.00
_cell.angle_beta   90.00
_cell.angle_gamma   90.00
#
_symmetry.space_group_name_H-M   'P 1'
#
loop_
_entity.id
_entity.type
_entity.pdbx_description
1 polymer ?
#
loop_
_entity_poly.entity_id
_entity_poly.type
_entity_poly.pdbx_seq_one_letter_code
_entity_poly.pdbx_strand_id
1 'polypeptide(L)'
;MLVVVQHPVVDVRGLLPGPDHRIDSPKWPHPLRVHPRGSQDDCRTDFIRGLGPVRRRMRGNPSPWLNESFYVDARNRIVLSRMRGTEPRLPFRVRLKPLFRRFYSDGVVGRFEIGFFCDLDFRGLDLATITSGARTALGVLARIRGGAAEPQPLAHFGQALAGHLLSATTRRTADGFTPPRWWVSVGTPGVFLELQQRSKDEPPPVRLWHTSPIVTNTPVSCWTIADSADSDRELLRRLRVQVSHLHADLAALETVLGFCRSGRLAPGAGVEDFLDDMCGKLLRPERHGLRQREYLTEVIDAAHGYYADRIWMLQVLSNQVSSKGLARKLTDAATMLSEALERPRGNFYLINGGDLVQEKNETVVHGSAGVVASKSTVTMRDVNMGTQGADLAALVEKLEAEVAALRGKVTDEAADQAEDAVASVNKELAAKEPDKPGMLRRLNALVALAKGAGGAGTAVAAAVTALRAALGL
;
A
#
# COMPACT_ATOMS: atom_id res chain seq x y z
N MET A 1 -16.64 -13.62 8.61
CA MET A 1 -15.46 -12.81 8.22
C MET A 1 -14.58 -13.58 7.25
N LEU A 2 -13.96 -12.89 6.30
CA LEU A 2 -12.83 -13.43 5.54
C LEU A 2 -11.52 -12.96 6.19
N VAL A 3 -10.60 -13.88 6.44
CA VAL A 3 -9.22 -13.57 6.85
C VAL A 3 -8.30 -14.05 5.76
N VAL A 4 -7.41 -13.20 5.25
CA VAL A 4 -6.41 -13.58 4.25
C VAL A 4 -5.03 -13.34 4.84
N VAL A 5 -4.22 -14.40 4.96
CA VAL A 5 -2.79 -14.26 5.22
C VAL A 5 -2.09 -14.19 3.88
N GLN A 6 -1.29 -13.15 3.66
CA GLN A 6 -0.54 -12.89 2.45
C GLN A 6 0.97 -12.97 2.74
N HIS A 7 1.70 -13.65 1.86
CA HIS A 7 3.16 -13.57 1.79
C HIS A 7 3.55 -12.93 0.45
N PRO A 8 4.03 -11.68 0.46
CA PRO A 8 4.69 -11.09 -0.71
C PRO A 8 5.94 -11.89 -1.05
N VAL A 9 6.07 -12.32 -2.29
CA VAL A 9 7.23 -13.06 -2.79
C VAL A 9 7.91 -12.19 -3.85
N VAL A 10 9.23 -12.10 -3.81
CA VAL A 10 10.02 -11.27 -4.72
C VAL A 10 11.00 -12.17 -5.45
N ASP A 11 10.83 -12.28 -6.75
CA ASP A 11 11.72 -13.05 -7.62
C ASP A 11 12.62 -12.10 -8.40
N VAL A 12 13.85 -11.94 -7.94
CA VAL A 12 14.79 -10.94 -8.47
C VAL A 12 15.61 -11.45 -9.65
N ARG A 13 15.40 -12.69 -10.11
CA ARG A 13 16.18 -13.26 -11.21
C ARG A 13 16.03 -12.48 -12.51
N GLY A 14 14.84 -11.93 -12.78
CA GLY A 14 14.61 -11.03 -13.92
C GLY A 14 15.26 -9.66 -13.79
N LEU A 15 15.81 -9.32 -12.62
CA LEU A 15 16.52 -8.07 -12.36
C LEU A 15 18.05 -8.24 -12.46
N LEU A 16 18.54 -9.49 -12.55
CA LEU A 16 19.97 -9.79 -12.61
C LEU A 16 20.52 -9.62 -14.04
N PRO A 17 21.77 -9.16 -14.18
CA PRO A 17 22.46 -9.26 -15.46
C PRO A 17 22.78 -10.74 -15.75
N GLY A 18 22.28 -11.28 -16.87
CA GLY A 18 22.60 -12.63 -17.34
C GLY A 18 21.42 -13.61 -17.34
N PRO A 19 21.69 -14.92 -17.42
CA PRO A 19 20.64 -15.93 -17.47
C PRO A 19 19.89 -16.02 -16.13
N ASP A 20 18.56 -15.91 -16.19
CA ASP A 20 17.69 -15.96 -15.01
C ASP A 20 17.43 -17.39 -14.48
N HIS A 21 17.83 -18.41 -15.26
CA HIS A 21 17.55 -19.82 -15.04
C HIS A 21 16.07 -20.14 -14.78
N ARG A 22 15.12 -19.28 -15.17
CA ARG A 22 13.68 -19.50 -14.99
C ARG A 22 13.17 -20.52 -15.99
N ILE A 23 12.24 -21.38 -15.58
CA ILE A 23 11.49 -22.21 -16.53
C ILE A 23 10.56 -21.35 -17.38
N ASP A 24 10.34 -21.71 -18.65
CA ASP A 24 9.54 -20.90 -19.59
C ASP A 24 8.03 -20.86 -19.30
N SER A 25 7.52 -21.81 -18.51
CA SER A 25 6.10 -21.97 -18.21
C SER A 25 5.89 -22.17 -16.70
N PRO A 26 4.85 -21.57 -16.10
CA PRO A 26 3.88 -20.64 -16.72
C PRO A 26 4.53 -19.30 -17.09
N LYS A 27 4.08 -18.70 -18.20
CA LYS A 27 4.38 -17.30 -18.49
C LYS A 27 3.50 -16.43 -17.59
N TRP A 28 4.10 -15.56 -16.79
CA TRP A 28 3.40 -14.54 -16.01
C TRP A 28 3.60 -13.16 -16.66
N PRO A 29 2.64 -12.22 -16.52
CA PRO A 29 1.32 -12.36 -15.88
C PRO A 29 0.26 -13.04 -16.76
N HIS A 30 0.58 -13.37 -18.01
CA HIS A 30 -0.36 -13.89 -19.01
C HIS A 30 -0.07 -15.36 -19.36
N PRO A 31 -0.56 -16.32 -18.55
CA PRO A 31 -0.40 -17.74 -18.85
C PRO A 31 -1.09 -18.08 -20.17
N LEU A 32 -0.44 -18.90 -20.99
CA LEU A 32 -0.90 -19.21 -22.34
C LEU A 32 -1.97 -20.29 -22.35
N ARG A 33 -1.91 -21.23 -21.39
CA ARG A 33 -2.86 -22.35 -21.32
C ARG A 33 -3.56 -22.36 -19.99
N VAL A 34 -4.85 -22.02 -19.98
CA VAL A 34 -5.67 -22.06 -18.77
C VAL A 34 -7.02 -22.69 -19.08
N HIS A 35 -7.20 -23.93 -18.65
CA HIS A 35 -8.46 -24.64 -18.81
C HIS A 35 -9.28 -24.64 -17.50
N PRO A 36 -10.63 -24.60 -17.58
CA PRO A 36 -11.49 -24.68 -16.40
C PRO A 36 -11.27 -25.97 -15.60
N ARG A 37 -11.54 -25.90 -14.30
CA ARG A 37 -11.47 -27.09 -13.46
C ARG A 37 -12.52 -28.10 -13.90
N GLY A 38 -12.11 -29.34 -14.14
CA GLY A 38 -13.01 -30.41 -14.59
C GLY A 38 -13.31 -30.41 -16.08
N SER A 39 -12.72 -29.53 -16.90
CA SER A 39 -12.75 -29.70 -18.35
C SER A 39 -11.91 -30.90 -18.78
N GLN A 40 -12.19 -31.49 -19.93
CA GLN A 40 -11.38 -32.58 -20.49
C GLN A 40 -9.91 -32.18 -20.67
N ASP A 41 -9.64 -30.92 -21.00
CA ASP A 41 -8.29 -30.37 -21.14
C ASP A 41 -7.69 -29.80 -19.83
N ASP A 42 -8.28 -30.05 -18.66
CA ASP A 42 -7.79 -29.50 -17.38
C ASP A 42 -6.30 -29.85 -17.16
N CYS A 43 -5.89 -31.06 -17.54
CA CYS A 43 -4.51 -31.55 -17.45
C CYS A 43 -3.49 -30.79 -18.34
N ARG A 44 -3.96 -30.01 -19.31
CA ARG A 44 -3.11 -29.20 -20.22
C ARG A 44 -2.91 -27.76 -19.76
N THR A 45 -3.50 -27.40 -18.63
CA THR A 45 -3.31 -26.08 -18.03
C THR A 45 -1.86 -25.89 -17.60
N ASP A 46 -1.30 -24.69 -17.82
CA ASP A 46 0.01 -24.33 -17.30
C ASP A 46 0.02 -24.52 -15.76
N PHE A 47 1.17 -24.85 -15.19
CA PHE A 47 1.27 -25.17 -13.77
C PHE A 47 2.67 -24.83 -13.22
N ILE A 48 2.73 -24.46 -11.95
CA ILE A 48 4.02 -24.37 -11.24
C ILE A 48 4.32 -25.74 -10.63
N ARG A 49 5.48 -26.30 -10.99
CA ARG A 49 5.94 -27.62 -10.50
C ARG A 49 5.89 -27.65 -8.98
N GLY A 50 5.34 -28.71 -8.42
CA GLY A 50 5.24 -28.85 -6.96
C GLY A 50 4.32 -27.82 -6.25
N LEU A 51 3.65 -26.90 -6.96
CA LEU A 51 2.70 -25.96 -6.36
C LEU A 51 1.26 -26.19 -6.84
N GLY A 52 1.02 -26.29 -8.15
CA GLY A 52 -0.30 -26.60 -8.68
C GLY A 52 -0.61 -25.99 -10.05
N PRO A 53 -1.80 -26.28 -10.60
CA PRO A 53 -2.25 -25.73 -11.88
C PRO A 53 -2.61 -24.26 -11.78
N VAL A 54 -2.38 -23.51 -12.85
CA VAL A 54 -2.92 -22.17 -13.07
C VAL A 54 -4.44 -22.27 -13.26
N ARG A 55 -5.20 -21.31 -12.77
CA ARG A 55 -6.66 -21.32 -12.80
C ARG A 55 -7.18 -19.94 -13.13
N ARG A 56 -8.25 -19.88 -13.92
CA ARG A 56 -9.03 -18.66 -14.08
C ARG A 56 -9.84 -18.40 -12.81
N ARG A 57 -9.93 -17.14 -12.40
CA ARG A 57 -10.80 -16.72 -11.30
C ARG A 57 -12.26 -16.74 -11.73
N MET A 58 -13.07 -17.59 -11.10
CA MET A 58 -14.48 -17.81 -11.47
C MET A 58 -15.36 -16.57 -11.30
N ARG A 59 -15.11 -15.74 -10.28
CA ARG A 59 -15.87 -14.50 -10.02
C ARG A 59 -15.45 -13.33 -10.92
N GLY A 60 -14.76 -13.62 -12.01
CA GLY A 60 -14.07 -12.62 -12.79
C GLY A 60 -12.97 -11.92 -12.00
N ASN A 61 -12.20 -11.16 -12.74
CA ASN A 61 -11.29 -10.20 -12.19
C ASN A 61 -12.09 -8.98 -11.73
N PRO A 62 -11.87 -8.38 -10.54
CA PRO A 62 -12.30 -7.01 -10.37
C PRO A 62 -11.66 -6.20 -11.52
N SER A 63 -12.46 -5.52 -12.34
CA SER A 63 -11.87 -4.61 -13.34
C SER A 63 -11.15 -3.51 -12.56
N PRO A 64 -9.89 -3.15 -12.88
CA PRO A 64 -9.07 -3.47 -14.06
C PRO A 64 -7.86 -4.42 -13.84
N TRP A 65 -7.81 -5.23 -12.78
CA TRP A 65 -6.58 -5.97 -12.39
C TRP A 65 -6.23 -7.20 -13.26
N LEU A 66 -5.88 -7.03 -14.54
CA LEU A 66 -5.74 -8.16 -15.48
C LEU A 66 -4.90 -9.34 -14.95
N ASN A 67 -3.86 -9.06 -14.16
CA ASN A 67 -2.98 -10.02 -13.49
C ASN A 67 -3.65 -10.86 -12.37
N GLU A 68 -4.87 -10.55 -11.94
CA GLU A 68 -5.67 -11.35 -11.00
C GLU A 68 -6.70 -12.27 -11.68
N SER A 69 -6.77 -12.22 -13.01
CA SER A 69 -7.61 -13.14 -13.79
C SER A 69 -7.16 -14.58 -13.61
N PHE A 70 -5.88 -14.79 -13.31
CA PHE A 70 -5.25 -16.08 -13.17
C PHE A 70 -4.52 -16.21 -11.84
N TYR A 71 -4.49 -17.43 -11.30
CA TYR A 71 -3.76 -17.76 -10.09
C TYR A 71 -3.32 -19.22 -10.09
N VAL A 72 -2.25 -19.56 -9.40
CA VAL A 72 -1.90 -20.97 -9.14
C VAL A 72 -2.70 -21.48 -7.96
N ASP A 73 -3.40 -22.59 -8.16
CA ASP A 73 -4.13 -23.27 -7.10
C ASP A 73 -3.22 -24.19 -6.30
N ALA A 74 -2.78 -23.71 -5.14
CA ALA A 74 -1.86 -24.40 -4.25
C ALA A 74 -2.57 -25.26 -3.18
N ARG A 75 -3.89 -25.46 -3.28
CA ARG A 75 -4.69 -26.19 -2.26
C ARG A 75 -4.15 -27.59 -1.97
N ASN A 76 -3.68 -28.31 -2.98
CA ASN A 76 -3.19 -29.68 -2.81
C ASN A 76 -1.72 -29.78 -2.36
N ARG A 77 -1.00 -28.66 -2.34
CA ARG A 77 0.43 -28.64 -2.02
C ARG A 77 0.73 -28.04 -0.66
N ILE A 78 -0.08 -27.11 -0.17
CA ILE A 78 0.11 -26.58 1.17
C ILE A 78 -0.88 -27.26 2.11
N VAL A 79 -0.35 -27.95 3.10
CA VAL A 79 -1.12 -28.62 4.13
C VAL A 79 -1.20 -27.69 5.34
N LEU A 80 -2.41 -27.36 5.75
CA LEU A 80 -2.66 -26.61 6.97
C LEU A 80 -3.10 -27.58 8.05
N SER A 81 -2.47 -27.52 9.21
CA SER A 81 -2.90 -28.27 10.38
C SER A 81 -4.27 -27.76 10.83
N ARG A 82 -5.13 -28.67 11.30
CA ARG A 82 -6.40 -28.28 11.90
C ARG A 82 -6.10 -27.55 13.20
N MET A 83 -6.27 -26.23 13.22
CA MET A 83 -6.27 -25.47 14.46
C MET A 83 -7.60 -25.70 15.16
N ARG A 84 -7.56 -26.42 16.29
CA ARG A 84 -8.55 -26.20 17.36
C ARG A 84 -7.94 -25.09 18.20
N GLY A 85 -8.55 -23.91 18.26
CA GLY A 85 -7.98 -22.74 18.94
C GLY A 85 -7.47 -23.11 20.33
N THR A 86 -6.16 -23.08 20.52
CA THR A 86 -5.48 -23.32 21.79
C THR A 86 -5.06 -22.01 22.45
N GLU A 87 -5.40 -20.84 21.90
CA GLU A 87 -5.17 -19.57 22.60
C GLU A 87 -6.00 -19.56 23.90
N PRO A 88 -5.36 -19.64 25.09
CA PRO A 88 -6.08 -19.83 26.35
C PRO A 88 -6.72 -18.54 26.89
N ARG A 89 -6.62 -17.43 26.16
CA ARG A 89 -6.85 -16.08 26.69
C ARG A 89 -8.06 -15.34 26.13
N LEU A 90 -8.73 -15.88 25.11
CA LEU A 90 -9.98 -15.28 24.64
C LEU A 90 -11.18 -15.94 25.31
N PRO A 91 -12.23 -15.17 25.66
CA PRO A 91 -13.48 -15.73 26.15
C PRO A 91 -14.24 -16.55 25.09
N PHE A 92 -13.79 -16.54 23.83
CA PHE A 92 -14.42 -17.26 22.72
C PHE A 92 -13.40 -18.05 21.89
N ARG A 93 -13.88 -19.14 21.26
CA ARG A 93 -13.08 -19.97 20.35
C ARG A 93 -13.16 -19.43 18.93
N VAL A 94 -12.04 -18.95 18.39
CA VAL A 94 -11.92 -18.60 16.97
C VAL A 94 -11.84 -19.87 16.13
N ARG A 95 -12.82 -20.10 15.24
CA ARG A 95 -12.78 -21.22 14.28
C ARG A 95 -12.42 -20.72 12.89
N LEU A 96 -11.26 -21.14 12.40
CA LEU A 96 -10.80 -20.87 11.04
C LEU A 96 -11.06 -22.07 10.12
N LYS A 97 -11.80 -21.86 9.04
CA LYS A 97 -12.02 -22.83 7.97
C LYS A 97 -11.25 -22.38 6.72
N PRO A 98 -10.24 -23.14 6.24
CA PRO A 98 -9.54 -22.79 5.01
C PRO A 98 -10.49 -22.70 3.81
N LEU A 99 -10.39 -21.63 3.04
CA LEU A 99 -11.18 -21.38 1.83
C LEU A 99 -10.34 -21.58 0.56
N PHE A 100 -9.17 -20.95 0.50
CA PHE A 100 -8.32 -20.98 -0.68
C PHE A 100 -6.83 -20.86 -0.32
N ARG A 101 -5.98 -21.31 -1.25
CA ARG A 101 -4.52 -21.17 -1.21
C ARG A 101 -4.09 -20.83 -2.63
N ARG A 102 -3.72 -19.58 -2.87
CA ARG A 102 -3.52 -19.03 -4.22
C ARG A 102 -2.16 -18.37 -4.31
N PHE A 103 -1.54 -18.49 -5.47
CA PHE A 103 -0.36 -17.70 -5.80
C PHE A 103 -0.64 -16.86 -7.05
N TYR A 104 -0.32 -15.58 -6.97
CA TYR A 104 -0.37 -14.60 -8.05
C TYR A 104 1.05 -14.14 -8.34
N SER A 105 1.34 -13.76 -9.58
CA SER A 105 2.64 -13.21 -9.95
C SER A 105 2.52 -12.28 -11.16
N ASP A 106 3.23 -11.16 -11.14
CA ASP A 106 3.45 -10.31 -12.31
C ASP A 106 4.79 -10.59 -13.01
N GLY A 107 5.66 -11.40 -12.39
CA GLY A 107 6.96 -11.79 -12.92
C GLY A 107 8.11 -11.44 -11.98
N VAL A 108 8.00 -10.35 -11.23
CA VAL A 108 8.96 -9.98 -10.18
C VAL A 108 8.28 -10.04 -8.82
N VAL A 109 7.06 -9.51 -8.72
CA VAL A 109 6.25 -9.50 -7.50
C VAL A 109 5.21 -10.61 -7.57
N GLY A 110 5.36 -11.54 -6.65
CA GLY A 110 4.41 -12.61 -6.35
C GLY A 110 3.65 -12.34 -5.07
N ARG A 111 2.46 -12.94 -4.94
CA ARG A 111 1.67 -12.92 -3.71
C ARG A 111 1.11 -14.29 -3.44
N PHE A 112 1.48 -14.85 -2.31
CA PHE A 112 0.87 -16.08 -1.82
C PHE A 112 -0.25 -15.75 -0.83
N GLU A 113 -1.50 -16.08 -1.15
CA GLU A 113 -2.66 -15.81 -0.30
C GLU A 113 -3.27 -17.10 0.26
N ILE A 114 -3.51 -17.13 1.57
CA ILE A 114 -4.24 -18.18 2.26
C ILE A 114 -5.47 -17.56 2.91
N GLY A 115 -6.63 -17.86 2.33
CA GLY A 115 -7.92 -17.37 2.80
C GLY A 115 -8.57 -18.33 3.80
N PHE A 116 -9.14 -17.78 4.85
CA PHE A 116 -9.93 -18.48 5.86
C PHE A 116 -11.29 -17.82 6.01
N PHE A 117 -12.33 -18.64 6.15
CA PHE A 117 -13.56 -18.21 6.76
C PHE A 117 -13.37 -18.25 8.27
N CYS A 118 -13.65 -17.13 8.92
CA CYS A 118 -13.63 -17.04 10.37
C CYS A 118 -15.05 -16.88 10.90
N ASP A 119 -15.42 -17.83 11.75
CA ASP A 119 -16.71 -17.92 12.43
C ASP A 119 -16.64 -17.16 13.76
N LEU A 120 -16.63 -15.83 13.67
CA LEU A 120 -16.74 -14.93 14.83
C LEU A 120 -18.00 -14.10 14.64
N ASP A 121 -18.79 -13.92 15.71
CA ASP A 121 -19.90 -12.96 15.74
C ASP A 121 -19.32 -11.57 16.02
N PHE A 122 -19.59 -10.62 15.13
CA PHE A 122 -18.91 -9.30 15.10
C PHE A 122 -19.65 -8.20 15.85
N ARG A 123 -20.74 -8.53 16.55
CA ARG A 123 -21.48 -7.53 17.34
C ARG A 123 -20.61 -7.03 18.49
N GLY A 124 -20.03 -5.83 18.32
CA GLY A 124 -19.27 -5.11 19.35
C GLY A 124 -17.81 -5.54 19.53
N LEU A 125 -17.14 -6.06 18.49
CA LEU A 125 -15.73 -6.42 18.62
C LEU A 125 -14.82 -5.21 18.66
N ASP A 126 -13.95 -5.18 19.65
CA ASP A 126 -12.87 -4.22 19.79
C ASP A 126 -11.65 -4.59 18.93
N LEU A 127 -10.68 -3.67 18.86
CA LEU A 127 -9.42 -3.87 18.15
C LEU A 127 -8.62 -5.07 18.69
N ALA A 128 -8.73 -5.38 19.98
CA ALA A 128 -8.05 -6.50 20.61
C ALA A 128 -8.54 -7.84 20.03
N THR A 129 -9.84 -7.97 19.81
CA THR A 129 -10.43 -9.16 19.20
C THR A 129 -10.01 -9.33 17.74
N ILE A 130 -10.06 -8.26 16.96
CA ILE A 130 -9.61 -8.22 15.56
C ILE A 130 -8.14 -8.69 15.48
N THR A 131 -7.30 -8.15 16.35
CA THR A 131 -5.88 -8.51 16.46
C THR A 131 -5.69 -9.99 16.82
N SER A 132 -6.51 -10.54 17.72
CA SER A 132 -6.43 -11.97 18.05
C SER A 132 -6.87 -12.88 16.90
N GLY A 133 -7.88 -12.47 16.12
CA GLY A 133 -8.25 -13.18 14.89
C GLY A 133 -7.09 -13.27 13.89
N ALA A 134 -6.36 -12.16 13.70
CA ALA A 134 -5.14 -12.12 12.89
C ALA A 134 -4.03 -13.01 13.46
N ARG A 135 -3.74 -12.91 14.77
CA ARG A 135 -2.75 -13.76 15.46
C ARG A 135 -3.07 -15.24 15.33
N THR A 136 -4.34 -15.60 15.51
CA THR A 136 -4.81 -16.98 15.32
C THR A 136 -4.53 -17.44 13.89
N ALA A 137 -4.85 -16.64 12.87
CA ALA A 137 -4.58 -17.02 11.47
C ALA A 137 -3.08 -17.18 11.19
N LEU A 138 -2.24 -16.30 11.73
CA LEU A 138 -0.79 -16.37 11.61
C LEU A 138 -0.16 -17.55 12.37
N GLY A 139 -0.80 -18.01 13.45
CA GLY A 139 -0.40 -19.18 14.22
C GLY A 139 -0.74 -20.52 13.57
N VAL A 140 -1.56 -20.53 12.50
CA VAL A 140 -1.89 -21.77 11.77
C VAL A 140 -0.60 -22.43 11.29
N LEU A 141 -0.36 -23.68 11.70
CA LEU A 141 0.79 -24.43 11.20
C LEU A 141 0.55 -24.85 9.75
N ALA A 142 1.52 -24.58 8.90
CA ALA A 142 1.53 -24.91 7.49
C ALA A 142 2.81 -25.66 7.10
N ARG A 143 2.70 -26.55 6.12
CA ARG A 143 3.84 -27.19 5.47
C ARG A 143 3.59 -27.43 3.99
N ILE A 144 4.66 -27.62 3.25
CA ILE A 144 4.62 -28.06 1.85
C ILE A 144 4.53 -29.59 1.83
N ARG A 145 3.55 -30.13 1.12
CA ARG A 145 3.31 -31.58 0.99
C ARG A 145 4.49 -32.23 0.29
N GLY A 146 5.08 -33.23 0.96
CA GLY A 146 6.27 -33.94 0.48
C GLY A 146 7.58 -33.19 0.72
N GLY A 147 7.54 -31.98 1.31
CA GLY A 147 8.74 -31.34 1.83
C GLY A 147 9.19 -31.99 3.14
N ALA A 148 10.51 -32.01 3.37
CA ALA A 148 11.12 -32.54 4.59
C ALA A 148 11.01 -31.58 5.79
N ALA A 149 10.61 -30.33 5.56
CA ALA A 149 10.50 -29.33 6.61
C ALA A 149 9.29 -29.58 7.53
N GLU A 150 9.49 -29.39 8.82
CA GLU A 150 8.44 -29.41 9.84
C GLU A 150 7.35 -28.35 9.56
N PRO A 151 6.10 -28.60 10.00
CA PRO A 151 5.07 -27.57 10.00
C PRO A 151 5.52 -26.34 10.79
N GLN A 152 5.34 -25.17 10.20
CA GLN A 152 5.69 -23.88 10.82
C GLN A 152 4.48 -22.94 10.83
N PRO A 153 4.39 -22.00 11.78
CA PRO A 153 3.34 -20.98 11.77
C PRO A 153 3.33 -20.21 10.45
N LEU A 154 2.14 -19.83 9.99
CA LEU A 154 1.98 -19.01 8.80
C LEU A 154 2.80 -17.72 8.88
N ALA A 155 2.97 -17.11 10.06
CA ALA A 155 3.86 -15.95 10.24
C ALA A 155 5.27 -16.13 9.64
N HIS A 156 5.83 -17.35 9.68
CA HIS A 156 7.18 -17.65 9.21
C HIS A 156 7.22 -18.47 7.91
N PHE A 157 6.07 -19.00 7.47
CA PHE A 157 5.96 -19.92 6.35
C PHE A 157 6.46 -19.38 5.01
N GLY A 158 6.53 -18.05 4.89
CA GLY A 158 7.04 -17.34 3.72
C GLY A 158 8.38 -17.84 3.19
N GLN A 159 9.34 -18.15 4.08
CA GLN A 159 10.69 -18.57 3.65
C GLN A 159 10.68 -19.97 3.01
N ALA A 160 9.89 -20.90 3.55
CA ALA A 160 9.72 -22.21 2.94
C ALA A 160 9.01 -22.10 1.58
N LEU A 161 8.04 -21.20 1.44
CA LEU A 161 7.38 -20.91 0.16
C LEU A 161 8.37 -20.38 -0.88
N ALA A 162 9.21 -19.41 -0.50
CA ALA A 162 10.21 -18.82 -1.38
C ALA A 162 11.23 -19.86 -1.87
N GLY A 163 11.79 -20.67 -0.96
CA GLY A 163 12.73 -21.73 -1.32
C GLY A 163 12.11 -22.81 -2.23
N HIS A 164 10.85 -23.18 -1.97
CA HIS A 164 10.13 -24.11 -2.82
C HIS A 164 9.81 -23.51 -4.20
N LEU A 165 9.39 -22.25 -4.25
CA LEU A 165 9.13 -21.56 -5.51
C LEU A 165 10.40 -21.45 -6.34
N LEU A 166 11.53 -21.08 -5.73
CA LEU A 166 12.84 -21.08 -6.39
C LEU A 166 13.13 -22.45 -7.01
N SER A 167 13.03 -23.52 -6.22
CA SER A 167 13.26 -24.88 -6.73
C SER A 167 12.30 -25.28 -7.85
N ALA A 168 11.02 -24.94 -7.70
CA ALA A 168 9.95 -25.25 -8.65
C ALA A 168 10.09 -24.54 -10.00
N THR A 169 10.65 -23.34 -9.98
CA THR A 169 10.71 -22.44 -11.14
C THR A 169 12.12 -22.22 -11.68
N THR A 170 13.10 -22.98 -11.19
CA THR A 170 14.48 -22.96 -11.71
C THR A 170 14.71 -24.16 -12.63
N ARG A 171 15.29 -23.91 -13.82
CA ARG A 171 15.72 -24.97 -14.72
C ARG A 171 16.92 -25.72 -14.11
N ARG A 172 16.89 -27.04 -14.18
CA ARG A 172 18.05 -27.88 -13.86
C ARG A 172 18.90 -28.01 -15.14
N THR A 173 19.68 -26.97 -15.46
CA THR A 173 20.41 -26.87 -16.74
C THR A 173 21.85 -27.38 -16.69
N ALA A 174 22.44 -27.56 -15.51
CA ALA A 174 23.82 -28.05 -15.37
C ALA A 174 24.00 -28.86 -14.09
N ASP A 175 24.84 -29.89 -14.15
CA ASP A 175 25.29 -30.62 -12.96
C ASP A 175 26.02 -29.65 -12.02
N GLY A 176 25.65 -29.69 -10.73
CA GLY A 176 26.27 -28.86 -9.69
C GLY A 176 25.75 -27.42 -9.55
N PHE A 177 24.89 -26.92 -10.46
CA PHE A 177 24.31 -25.58 -10.29
C PHE A 177 23.30 -25.57 -9.12
N THR A 178 23.57 -24.74 -8.11
CA THR A 178 22.68 -24.50 -6.98
C THR A 178 22.24 -23.02 -6.98
N PRO A 179 20.96 -22.71 -7.22
CA PRO A 179 20.52 -21.32 -7.28
C PRO A 179 20.66 -20.67 -5.89
N PRO A 180 21.21 -19.44 -5.82
CA PRO A 180 21.26 -18.68 -4.58
C PRO A 180 19.88 -18.50 -3.97
N ARG A 181 19.73 -18.81 -2.67
CA ARG A 181 18.43 -18.76 -1.99
C ARG A 181 17.76 -17.39 -2.01
N TRP A 182 18.55 -16.32 -2.11
CA TRP A 182 18.04 -14.94 -2.12
C TRP A 182 17.38 -14.53 -3.45
N TRP A 183 17.56 -15.31 -4.52
CA TRP A 183 16.95 -15.08 -5.83
C TRP A 183 15.42 -15.04 -5.80
N VAL A 184 14.82 -15.81 -4.89
CA VAL A 184 13.41 -15.68 -4.54
C VAL A 184 13.33 -15.47 -3.04
N SER A 185 12.81 -14.32 -2.63
CA SER A 185 12.70 -13.94 -1.23
C SER A 185 11.26 -13.66 -0.86
N VAL A 186 10.98 -13.61 0.43
CA VAL A 186 9.67 -13.22 0.95
C VAL A 186 9.79 -11.88 1.67
N GLY A 187 8.85 -10.99 1.41
CA GLY A 187 8.69 -9.76 2.17
C GLY A 187 7.88 -9.97 3.44
N THR A 188 7.61 -8.87 4.14
CA THR A 188 6.82 -8.88 5.39
C THR A 188 5.42 -9.43 5.16
N PRO A 189 4.96 -10.42 5.96
CA PRO A 189 3.63 -10.97 5.80
C PRO A 189 2.55 -9.90 6.08
N GLY A 190 1.41 -10.07 5.41
CA GLY A 190 0.21 -9.26 5.62
C GLY A 190 -0.97 -10.11 6.07
N VAL A 191 -1.87 -9.56 6.87
CA VAL A 191 -3.18 -10.11 7.19
C VAL A 191 -4.24 -9.12 6.75
N PHE A 192 -5.26 -9.60 6.05
CA PHE A 192 -6.37 -8.80 5.56
C PHE A 192 -7.67 -9.37 6.12
N LEU A 193 -8.38 -8.57 6.90
CA LEU A 193 -9.61 -8.92 7.58
C LEU A 193 -10.76 -8.19 6.88
N GLU A 194 -11.71 -8.95 6.34
CA GLU A 194 -12.94 -8.40 5.75
C GLU A 194 -14.10 -8.68 6.71
N LEU A 195 -14.57 -7.62 7.36
CA LEU A 195 -15.62 -7.64 8.38
C LEU A 195 -16.95 -7.18 7.77
N GLN A 196 -18.00 -7.96 7.98
CA GLN A 196 -19.37 -7.53 7.70
C GLN A 196 -20.04 -7.23 9.03
N GLN A 197 -20.18 -5.95 9.37
CA GLN A 197 -20.91 -5.50 10.53
C GLN A 197 -22.41 -5.51 10.21
N ARG A 198 -23.16 -6.29 10.98
CA ARG A 198 -24.62 -6.20 11.02
C ARG A 198 -25.01 -5.17 12.06
N SER A 199 -24.85 -3.88 11.76
CA SER A 199 -25.52 -2.83 12.52
C SER A 199 -26.98 -2.76 12.08
N LYS A 200 -27.91 -2.56 13.02
CA LYS A 200 -29.31 -2.21 12.69
C LYS A 200 -29.50 -0.71 12.55
N ASP A 201 -28.59 0.08 13.10
CA ASP A 201 -28.68 1.53 13.19
C ASP A 201 -27.66 2.12 12.22
N GLU A 202 -28.16 2.57 11.06
CA GLU A 202 -27.50 3.14 9.88
C GLU A 202 -26.38 2.30 9.23
N PRO A 203 -26.22 2.33 7.90
CA PRO A 203 -25.07 1.70 7.25
C PRO A 203 -23.83 2.59 7.47
N PRO A 204 -22.86 2.21 8.32
CA PRO A 204 -21.63 2.98 8.40
C PRO A 204 -20.89 2.95 7.05
N PRO A 205 -20.15 4.03 6.72
CA PRO A 205 -19.19 4.02 5.61
C PRO A 205 -18.22 2.83 5.71
N VAL A 206 -17.68 2.39 4.57
CA VAL A 206 -16.59 1.38 4.55
C VAL A 206 -15.43 1.94 5.37
N ARG A 207 -14.93 1.16 6.33
CA ARG A 207 -13.82 1.58 7.20
C ARG A 207 -12.58 0.76 6.88
N LEU A 208 -11.45 1.44 6.75
CA LEU A 208 -10.15 0.84 6.57
C LEU A 208 -9.27 1.23 7.75
N TRP A 209 -8.64 0.23 8.37
CA TRP A 209 -7.66 0.45 9.43
C TRP A 209 -6.44 -0.43 9.20
N HIS A 210 -5.30 0.07 9.67
CA HIS A 210 -4.06 -0.68 9.72
C HIS A 210 -3.56 -0.80 11.16
N THR A 211 -3.02 -1.97 11.48
CA THR A 211 -2.21 -2.17 12.67
C THR A 211 -1.00 -2.99 12.29
N SER A 212 0.10 -2.84 13.04
CA SER A 212 1.31 -3.64 12.84
C SER A 212 1.58 -4.52 14.08
N PRO A 213 0.75 -5.54 14.37
CA PRO A 213 1.01 -6.42 15.49
C PRO A 213 2.31 -7.19 15.28
N ILE A 214 3.09 -7.30 16.36
CA ILE A 214 4.20 -8.26 16.41
C ILE A 214 3.60 -9.63 16.75
N VAL A 215 3.84 -10.61 15.87
CA VAL A 215 3.43 -12.00 16.06
C VAL A 215 4.67 -12.86 15.96
N THR A 216 4.97 -13.61 17.03
CA THR A 216 6.17 -14.47 17.11
C THR A 216 7.46 -13.75 16.69
N ASN A 217 7.68 -12.53 17.21
CA ASN A 217 8.82 -11.66 16.88
C ASN A 217 8.91 -11.20 15.42
N THR A 218 7.86 -11.41 14.62
CA THR A 218 7.77 -10.91 13.25
C THR A 218 6.75 -9.78 13.21
N PRO A 219 7.10 -8.59 12.72
CA PRO A 219 6.12 -7.55 12.45
C PRO A 219 5.19 -8.04 11.33
N VAL A 220 3.89 -7.87 11.50
CA VAL A 220 2.90 -8.27 10.50
C VAL A 220 2.00 -7.10 10.19
N SER A 221 1.83 -6.82 8.90
CA SER A 221 0.92 -5.76 8.45
C SER A 221 -0.52 -6.27 8.52
N CYS A 222 -1.37 -5.71 9.39
CA CYS A 222 -2.74 -6.16 9.58
C CYS A 222 -3.74 -5.10 9.12
N TRP A 223 -4.37 -5.36 7.98
CA TRP A 223 -5.40 -4.55 7.36
C TRP A 223 -6.77 -5.04 7.78
N THR A 224 -7.60 -4.14 8.26
CA THR A 224 -9.00 -4.41 8.54
C THR A 224 -9.86 -3.55 7.63
N ILE A 225 -10.78 -4.20 6.93
CA ILE A 225 -11.77 -3.58 6.06
C ILE A 225 -13.12 -3.98 6.66
N ALA A 226 -13.83 -3.05 7.27
CA ALA A 226 -15.18 -3.30 7.74
C ALA A 226 -16.20 -2.55 6.93
N ASP A 227 -17.39 -3.12 6.89
CA ASP A 227 -18.51 -2.52 6.22
C ASP A 227 -19.83 -2.85 6.88
N SER A 228 -20.85 -2.07 6.54
CA SER A 228 -22.25 -2.40 6.80
C SER A 228 -22.71 -3.61 5.98
N ALA A 229 -23.80 -4.26 6.41
CA ALA A 229 -24.34 -5.43 5.72
C ALA A 229 -24.89 -5.13 4.31
N ASP A 230 -25.28 -3.87 4.06
CA ASP A 230 -25.97 -3.40 2.85
C ASP A 230 -25.04 -2.79 1.81
N SER A 231 -23.74 -2.84 2.05
CA SER A 231 -22.77 -2.18 1.22
C SER A 231 -22.45 -2.90 -0.09
N ASP A 232 -21.79 -2.17 -1.00
CA ASP A 232 -21.27 -2.73 -2.23
C ASP A 232 -20.12 -3.71 -1.95
N ARG A 233 -20.46 -5.01 -1.91
CA ARG A 233 -19.49 -6.10 -1.78
C ARG A 233 -18.39 -6.07 -2.85
N GLU A 234 -18.66 -5.49 -4.01
CA GLU A 234 -17.65 -5.33 -5.05
C GLU A 234 -16.63 -4.26 -4.67
N LEU A 235 -17.07 -3.13 -4.10
CA LEU A 235 -16.18 -2.10 -3.57
C LEU A 235 -15.26 -2.67 -2.49
N LEU A 236 -15.77 -3.42 -1.52
CA LEU A 236 -14.94 -4.08 -0.50
C LEU A 236 -13.91 -5.02 -1.10
N ARG A 237 -14.34 -5.81 -2.09
CA ARG A 237 -13.45 -6.72 -2.80
C ARG A 237 -12.34 -5.96 -3.52
N ARG A 238 -12.68 -4.86 -4.20
CA ARG A 238 -11.73 -3.98 -4.91
C ARG A 238 -10.76 -3.33 -3.94
N LEU A 239 -11.24 -2.81 -2.82
CA LEU A 239 -10.42 -2.21 -1.78
C LEU A 239 -9.43 -3.23 -1.19
N ARG A 240 -9.92 -4.43 -0.80
CA ARG A 240 -9.04 -5.50 -0.29
C ARG A 240 -7.97 -5.88 -1.31
N VAL A 241 -8.34 -5.98 -2.57
CA VAL A 241 -7.39 -6.28 -3.66
C VAL A 241 -6.36 -5.17 -3.79
N GLN A 242 -6.79 -3.91 -3.81
CA GLN A 242 -5.91 -2.75 -3.92
C GLN A 242 -4.90 -2.67 -2.77
N VAL A 243 -5.37 -2.80 -1.53
CA VAL A 243 -4.51 -2.79 -0.33
C VAL A 243 -3.58 -4.01 -0.33
N SER A 244 -4.06 -5.18 -0.78
CA SER A 244 -3.25 -6.39 -0.95
C SER A 244 -2.12 -6.20 -1.96
N HIS A 245 -2.37 -5.56 -3.11
CA HIS A 245 -1.33 -5.19 -4.08
C HIS A 245 -0.37 -4.18 -3.49
N LEU A 246 -0.87 -3.12 -2.86
CA LEU A 246 -0.02 -2.08 -2.30
C LEU A 246 0.94 -2.64 -1.24
N HIS A 247 0.45 -3.52 -0.36
CA HIS A 247 1.30 -4.21 0.61
C HIS A 247 2.40 -5.04 -0.07
N ALA A 248 2.06 -5.80 -1.11
CA ALA A 248 3.02 -6.61 -1.85
C ALA A 248 4.06 -5.75 -2.58
N ASP A 249 3.58 -4.68 -3.22
CA ASP A 249 4.38 -3.71 -3.94
C ASP A 249 5.42 -3.06 -3.01
N LEU A 250 4.99 -2.59 -1.83
CA LEU A 250 5.87 -1.99 -0.83
C LEU A 250 6.85 -3.01 -0.23
N ALA A 251 6.44 -4.25 -0.01
CA ALA A 251 7.32 -5.32 0.48
C ALA A 251 8.35 -5.76 -0.59
N ALA A 252 7.96 -5.71 -1.87
CA ALA A 252 8.87 -5.97 -2.98
C ALA A 252 9.91 -4.86 -3.12
N LEU A 253 9.48 -3.60 -3.04
CA LEU A 253 10.37 -2.45 -3.03
C LEU A 253 11.39 -2.57 -1.89
N GLU A 254 10.94 -2.83 -0.67
CA GLU A 254 11.83 -3.07 0.48
C GLU A 254 12.88 -4.16 0.21
N THR A 255 12.45 -5.29 -0.35
CA THR A 255 13.34 -6.42 -0.62
C THR A 255 14.40 -6.06 -1.67
N VAL A 256 13.99 -5.44 -2.78
CA VAL A 256 14.89 -5.05 -3.88
C VAL A 256 15.86 -3.98 -3.41
N LEU A 257 15.37 -2.93 -2.75
CA LEU A 257 16.22 -1.88 -2.20
C LEU A 257 17.22 -2.44 -1.19
N GLY A 258 16.79 -3.37 -0.32
CA GLY A 258 17.66 -4.07 0.62
C GLY A 258 18.77 -4.87 -0.08
N PHE A 259 18.47 -5.49 -1.23
CA PHE A 259 19.48 -6.16 -2.04
C PHE A 259 20.46 -5.21 -2.71
N CYS A 260 20.00 -4.05 -3.20
CA CYS A 260 20.87 -2.99 -3.69
C CYS A 260 21.83 -2.53 -2.58
N ARG A 261 21.31 -2.25 -1.38
CA ARG A 261 22.12 -1.85 -0.21
C ARG A 261 23.17 -2.89 0.17
N SER A 262 22.83 -4.19 0.07
CA SER A 262 23.75 -5.29 0.40
C SER A 262 24.73 -5.65 -0.72
N GLY A 263 24.68 -4.97 -1.88
CA GLY A 263 25.50 -5.28 -3.05
C GLY A 263 25.12 -6.57 -3.78
N ARG A 264 23.97 -7.18 -3.45
CA ARG A 264 23.46 -8.38 -4.13
C ARG A 264 22.81 -8.06 -5.47
N LEU A 265 22.25 -6.87 -5.61
CA LEU A 265 21.74 -6.33 -6.86
C LEU A 265 22.50 -5.03 -7.18
N ALA A 266 22.99 -4.92 -8.42
CA ALA A 266 23.49 -3.66 -8.94
C ALA A 266 22.34 -2.86 -9.59
N PRO A 267 22.33 -1.52 -9.52
CA PRO A 267 21.32 -0.68 -10.16
C PRO A 267 21.53 -0.64 -11.69
N GLY A 268 21.34 -1.78 -12.37
CA GLY A 268 21.33 -1.89 -13.82
C GLY A 268 19.92 -1.80 -14.41
N ALA A 269 19.79 -1.94 -15.72
CA ALA A 269 18.53 -1.76 -16.46
C ALA A 269 17.34 -2.50 -15.85
N GLY A 270 17.48 -3.78 -15.48
CA GLY A 270 16.38 -4.54 -14.88
C GLY A 270 15.90 -3.99 -13.53
N VAL A 271 16.82 -3.51 -12.68
CA VAL A 271 16.48 -2.85 -11.41
C VAL A 271 15.89 -1.47 -11.65
N GLU A 272 16.45 -0.70 -12.58
CA GLU A 272 15.93 0.62 -12.94
C GLU A 272 14.50 0.54 -13.49
N ASP A 273 14.21 -0.40 -14.40
CA ASP A 273 12.88 -0.63 -14.95
C ASP A 273 11.88 -1.03 -13.85
N PHE A 274 12.30 -1.90 -12.93
CA PHE A 274 11.47 -2.26 -11.78
C PHE A 274 11.17 -1.05 -10.90
N LEU A 275 12.19 -0.25 -10.56
CA LEU A 275 12.01 0.95 -9.74
C LEU A 275 11.12 1.99 -10.43
N ASP A 276 11.25 2.16 -11.75
CA ASP A 276 10.41 3.05 -12.54
C ASP A 276 8.93 2.65 -12.49
N ASP A 277 8.64 1.36 -12.71
CA ASP A 277 7.29 0.81 -12.63
C ASP A 277 6.71 0.92 -11.22
N MET A 278 7.51 0.59 -10.20
CA MET A 278 7.08 0.64 -8.79
C MET A 278 6.81 2.06 -8.30
N CYS A 279 7.70 3.01 -8.57
CA CYS A 279 7.47 4.43 -8.25
C CYS A 279 6.30 4.98 -9.07
N GLY A 280 6.20 4.61 -10.34
CA GLY A 280 5.07 4.97 -11.20
C GLY A 280 3.74 4.46 -10.64
N LYS A 281 3.69 3.23 -10.09
CA LYS A 281 2.51 2.70 -9.39
C LYS A 281 2.21 3.49 -8.13
N LEU A 282 3.21 3.82 -7.31
CA LEU A 282 3.03 4.54 -6.04
C LEU A 282 2.53 5.97 -6.23
N LEU A 283 3.06 6.67 -7.22
CA LEU A 283 2.79 8.09 -7.50
C LEU A 283 1.46 8.35 -8.22
N ARG A 284 0.76 7.31 -8.68
CA ARG A 284 -0.54 7.48 -9.33
C ARG A 284 -1.56 8.04 -8.32
N PRO A 285 -2.25 9.15 -8.64
CA PRO A 285 -3.28 9.69 -7.75
C PRO A 285 -4.45 8.71 -7.59
N GLU A 286 -4.78 8.02 -8.68
CA GLU A 286 -5.82 7.02 -8.75
C GLU A 286 -5.28 5.74 -9.37
N ARG A 287 -5.64 4.60 -8.78
CA ARG A 287 -5.33 3.29 -9.33
C ARG A 287 -6.60 2.46 -9.28
N HIS A 288 -7.02 2.02 -10.47
CA HIS A 288 -8.15 1.11 -10.61
C HIS A 288 -9.48 1.67 -10.08
N GLY A 289 -9.78 2.96 -10.32
CA GLY A 289 -11.04 3.55 -9.87
C GLY A 289 -11.04 3.97 -8.39
N LEU A 290 -9.89 3.97 -7.73
CA LEU A 290 -9.74 4.27 -6.30
C LEU A 290 -8.60 5.29 -6.09
N ARG A 291 -8.85 6.31 -5.27
CA ARG A 291 -7.89 7.38 -4.93
C ARG A 291 -6.72 6.83 -4.10
N GLN A 292 -5.68 6.36 -4.78
CA GLN A 292 -4.56 5.65 -4.16
C GLN A 292 -3.83 6.49 -3.12
N ARG A 293 -3.63 7.79 -3.38
CA ARG A 293 -2.85 8.68 -2.48
C ARG A 293 -3.40 8.67 -1.06
N GLU A 294 -4.72 8.64 -0.90
CA GLU A 294 -5.38 8.66 0.40
C GLU A 294 -5.11 7.35 1.16
N TYR A 295 -5.33 6.18 0.53
CA TYR A 295 -5.01 4.88 1.15
C TYR A 295 -3.52 4.72 1.46
N LEU A 296 -2.66 5.17 0.54
CA LEU A 296 -1.23 5.07 0.66
C LEU A 296 -0.71 5.86 1.85
N THR A 297 -1.27 7.05 2.07
CA THR A 297 -0.96 7.88 3.22
C THR A 297 -1.21 7.11 4.52
N GLU A 298 -2.35 6.45 4.64
CA GLU A 298 -2.69 5.63 5.81
C GLU A 298 -1.78 4.44 6.01
N VAL A 299 -1.40 3.81 4.88
CA VAL A 299 -0.47 2.69 4.92
C VAL A 299 0.87 3.10 5.50
N ILE A 300 1.32 4.29 5.15
CA ILE A 300 2.63 4.79 5.52
C ILE A 300 2.63 5.32 6.94
N ASP A 301 1.62 6.09 7.33
CA ASP A 301 1.48 6.60 8.71
C ASP A 301 1.45 5.44 9.72
N ALA A 302 0.64 4.42 9.45
CA ALA A 302 0.48 3.29 10.36
C ALA A 302 1.71 2.38 10.45
N ALA A 303 2.64 2.46 9.48
CA ALA A 303 3.91 1.74 9.50
C ALA A 303 5.13 2.68 9.49
N HIS A 304 5.00 3.84 10.15
CA HIS A 304 6.01 4.90 10.19
C HIS A 304 7.46 4.42 10.41
N GLY A 305 7.69 3.61 11.45
CA GLY A 305 9.03 3.07 11.74
C GLY A 305 9.58 2.08 10.71
N TYR A 306 8.72 1.56 9.83
CA TYR A 306 9.05 0.55 8.82
C TYR A 306 9.40 1.19 7.45
N TYR A 307 9.00 2.44 7.22
CA TYR A 307 9.19 3.14 5.94
C TYR A 307 10.36 4.14 5.94
N ALA A 308 10.83 4.62 7.10
CA ALA A 308 11.91 5.61 7.20
C ALA A 308 13.18 5.19 6.43
N ASP A 309 13.67 3.96 6.66
CA ASP A 309 14.84 3.41 5.95
C ASP A 309 14.64 3.35 4.43
N ARG A 310 13.39 3.17 3.98
CA ARG A 310 13.06 3.06 2.56
C ARG A 310 13.05 4.41 1.88
N ILE A 311 12.51 5.42 2.55
CA ILE A 311 12.54 6.81 2.09
C ILE A 311 13.99 7.23 1.87
N TRP A 312 14.84 7.00 2.87
CA TRP A 312 16.27 7.27 2.77
C TRP A 312 16.90 6.50 1.61
N MET A 313 16.58 5.22 1.45
CA MET A 313 17.15 4.40 0.39
C MET A 313 16.69 4.80 -1.02
N LEU A 314 15.45 5.27 -1.18
CA LEU A 314 14.97 5.87 -2.43
C LEU A 314 15.75 7.15 -2.76
N GLN A 315 16.03 8.00 -1.77
CA GLN A 315 16.85 9.21 -1.92
C GLN A 315 18.32 8.89 -2.24
N VAL A 316 18.86 7.80 -1.69
CA VAL A 316 20.22 7.36 -2.03
C VAL A 316 20.27 6.85 -3.47
N LEU A 317 19.32 6.00 -3.86
CA LEU A 317 19.27 5.45 -5.22
C LEU A 317 18.96 6.51 -6.28
N SER A 318 18.22 7.57 -5.96
CA SER A 318 17.98 8.66 -6.91
C SER A 318 19.29 9.31 -7.39
N ASN A 319 20.35 9.25 -6.57
CA ASN A 319 21.68 9.76 -6.92
C ASN A 319 22.55 8.73 -7.65
N GLN A 320 22.15 7.45 -7.71
CA GLN A 320 22.93 6.35 -8.28
C GLN A 320 22.39 5.86 -9.63
N VAL A 321 21.12 6.10 -9.92
CA VAL A 321 20.50 5.71 -11.20
C VAL A 321 21.00 6.59 -12.34
N SER A 322 21.14 5.98 -13.51
CA SER A 322 21.63 6.66 -14.71
C SER A 322 20.56 7.58 -15.34
N SER A 323 19.29 7.19 -15.23
CA SER A 323 18.16 7.93 -15.79
C SER A 323 17.73 9.09 -14.89
N LYS A 324 17.84 10.33 -15.41
CA LYS A 324 17.33 11.53 -14.74
C LYS A 324 15.82 11.47 -14.45
N GLY A 325 15.05 10.83 -15.33
CA GLY A 325 13.61 10.66 -15.15
C GLY A 325 13.29 9.72 -13.98
N LEU A 326 14.04 8.63 -13.85
CA LEU A 326 13.93 7.70 -12.73
C LEU A 326 14.39 8.36 -11.42
N ALA A 327 15.52 9.08 -11.44
CA ALA A 327 16.01 9.83 -10.29
C ALA A 327 14.92 10.75 -9.72
N ARG A 328 14.27 11.53 -10.60
CA ARG A 328 13.14 12.39 -10.21
C ARG A 328 11.98 11.59 -9.61
N LYS A 329 11.56 10.48 -10.24
CA LYS A 329 10.47 9.64 -9.70
C LYS A 329 10.80 9.03 -8.34
N LEU A 330 12.04 8.62 -8.13
CA LEU A 330 12.52 8.12 -6.84
C LEU A 330 12.43 9.22 -5.76
N THR A 331 12.87 10.43 -6.08
CA THR A 331 12.74 11.60 -5.20
C THR A 331 11.28 11.95 -4.93
N ASP A 332 10.44 12.00 -5.95
CA ASP A 332 9.01 12.30 -5.81
C ASP A 332 8.32 11.24 -4.93
N ALA A 333 8.65 9.95 -5.12
CA ALA A 333 8.15 8.87 -4.30
C ALA A 333 8.63 8.99 -2.85
N ALA A 334 9.92 9.27 -2.62
CA ALA A 334 10.47 9.48 -1.29
C ALA A 334 9.81 10.68 -0.58
N THR A 335 9.58 11.78 -1.29
CA THR A 335 8.89 12.97 -0.76
C THR A 335 7.45 12.65 -0.40
N MET A 336 6.69 12.01 -1.29
CA MET A 336 5.31 11.61 -1.02
C MET A 336 5.23 10.64 0.17
N LEU A 337 6.16 9.69 0.29
CA LEU A 337 6.25 8.82 1.46
C LEU A 337 6.57 9.62 2.73
N SER A 338 7.46 10.61 2.66
CA SER A 338 7.82 11.47 3.81
C SER A 338 6.65 12.35 4.25
N GLU A 339 5.94 12.98 3.31
CA GLU A 339 4.73 13.77 3.60
C GLU A 339 3.66 12.93 4.31
N ALA A 340 3.53 11.65 3.95
CA ALA A 340 2.61 10.74 4.60
C ALA A 340 3.02 10.43 6.05
N LEU A 341 4.32 10.39 6.36
CA LEU A 341 4.84 10.19 7.71
C LEU A 341 4.62 11.38 8.65
N GLU A 342 4.55 12.60 8.11
CA GLU A 342 4.42 13.83 8.92
C GLU A 342 2.96 14.11 9.35
N ARG A 343 1.98 13.37 8.85
CA ARG A 343 0.56 13.64 9.14
C ARG A 343 0.18 13.17 10.57
N PRO A 344 -0.71 13.89 11.27
CA PRO A 344 -1.24 13.43 12.54
C PRO A 344 -2.10 12.18 12.35
N ARG A 345 -1.89 11.18 13.21
CA ARG A 345 -2.61 9.90 13.20
C ARG A 345 -4.12 10.09 13.35
N GLY A 346 -4.87 9.74 12.30
CA GLY A 346 -6.34 9.81 12.27
C GLY A 346 -6.99 8.43 12.11
N ASN A 347 -8.29 8.34 12.41
CA ASN A 347 -9.14 7.26 11.91
C ASN A 347 -9.83 7.75 10.62
N PHE A 348 -10.08 6.87 9.65
CA PHE A 348 -10.62 7.26 8.34
C PHE A 348 -11.84 6.45 7.95
N TYR A 349 -12.71 7.10 7.18
CA TYR A 349 -13.95 6.55 6.67
C TYR A 349 -14.01 6.73 5.15
N LEU A 350 -14.42 5.69 4.43
CA LEU A 350 -14.78 5.80 3.02
C LEU A 350 -16.30 5.96 2.91
N ILE A 351 -16.74 7.12 2.45
CA ILE A 351 -18.17 7.34 2.20
C ILE A 351 -18.52 6.79 0.81
N ASN A 352 -19.71 6.18 0.71
CA ASN A 352 -20.28 5.64 -0.53
C ASN A 352 -20.00 6.55 -1.73
N GLY A 353 -19.26 6.05 -2.73
CA GLY A 353 -18.83 6.82 -3.90
C GLY A 353 -17.31 6.91 -4.09
N GLY A 354 -16.52 6.48 -3.10
CA GLY A 354 -15.06 6.49 -3.19
C GLY A 354 -14.40 7.77 -2.65
N ASP A 355 -15.19 8.66 -2.06
CA ASP A 355 -14.69 9.84 -1.36
C ASP A 355 -14.36 9.49 0.10
N LEU A 356 -13.17 9.88 0.52
CA LEU A 356 -12.64 9.60 1.85
C LEU A 356 -12.93 10.80 2.76
N VAL A 357 -13.56 10.53 3.90
CA VAL A 357 -13.81 11.52 4.94
C VAL A 357 -12.96 11.16 6.16
N GLN A 358 -12.04 12.06 6.49
CA GLN A 358 -11.25 11.98 7.72
C GLN A 358 -12.06 12.59 8.86
N GLU A 359 -12.39 11.81 9.88
CA GLU A 359 -12.83 12.38 11.15
C GLU A 359 -11.55 12.62 11.97
N LYS A 360 -11.27 13.89 12.31
CA LYS A 360 -10.22 14.18 13.28
C LYS A 360 -10.63 13.50 14.59
N ASN A 361 -9.77 12.64 15.13
CA ASN A 361 -9.94 12.12 16.48
C ASN A 361 -9.88 13.32 17.45
N GLU A 362 -11.03 13.88 17.80
CA GLU A 362 -11.13 14.63 19.04
C GLU A 362 -10.85 13.63 20.16
N THR A 363 -9.75 13.84 20.88
CA THR A 363 -9.48 13.09 22.09
C THR A 363 -10.50 13.56 23.12
N VAL A 364 -11.63 12.86 23.25
CA VAL A 364 -12.56 13.09 24.35
C VAL A 364 -11.88 12.56 25.62
N VAL A 365 -11.11 13.44 26.26
CA VAL A 365 -10.63 13.21 27.62
C VAL A 365 -11.87 13.27 28.51
N HIS A 366 -12.34 12.11 28.99
CA HIS A 366 -13.34 12.06 30.05
C HIS A 366 -12.70 12.55 31.35
N GLY A 367 -12.65 13.87 31.52
CA GLY A 367 -12.41 14.52 32.81
C GLY A 367 -13.58 14.22 33.72
N SER A 368 -13.31 13.60 34.86
CA SER A 368 -14.28 13.40 35.93
C SER A 368 -14.80 14.74 36.45
N ALA A 369 -16.13 14.89 36.42
CA ALA A 369 -16.95 15.90 37.11
C ALA A 369 -16.73 17.38 36.73
N GLY A 370 -17.65 17.92 35.91
CA GLY A 370 -17.83 19.36 35.70
C GLY A 370 -18.81 19.65 34.57
N VAL A 371 -19.92 20.31 34.89
CA VAL A 371 -21.07 20.58 34.02
C VAL A 371 -20.82 21.80 33.10
N VAL A 372 -21.46 21.76 31.92
CA VAL A 372 -21.63 22.79 30.85
C VAL A 372 -20.51 22.91 29.80
N ALA A 373 -20.77 22.33 28.63
CA ALA A 373 -20.51 23.01 27.35
C ALA A 373 -21.46 22.46 26.28
N SER A 374 -22.19 23.37 25.63
CA SER A 374 -23.08 23.13 24.50
C SER A 374 -22.38 22.38 23.38
N LYS A 375 -22.93 21.23 22.99
CA LYS A 375 -22.59 20.54 21.74
C LYS A 375 -23.06 21.40 20.56
N SER A 376 -22.14 22.18 19.99
CA SER A 376 -22.29 22.71 18.64
C SER A 376 -21.79 21.66 17.65
N THR A 377 -22.70 20.78 17.23
CA THR A 377 -22.46 19.88 16.11
C THR A 377 -22.43 20.73 14.83
N VAL A 378 -21.25 21.12 14.37
CA VAL A 378 -21.10 21.67 13.01
C VAL A 378 -21.12 20.48 12.05
N THR A 379 -22.33 20.05 11.67
CA THR A 379 -22.48 19.25 10.46
C THR A 379 -22.11 20.15 9.27
N MET A 380 -20.96 19.92 8.65
CA MET A 380 -20.65 20.45 7.32
C MET A 380 -21.58 19.78 6.30
N ARG A 381 -22.84 20.20 6.27
CA ARG A 381 -23.77 19.97 5.16
C ARG A 381 -23.54 21.09 4.17
N ASP A 382 -23.11 20.71 2.96
CA ASP A 382 -23.08 21.53 1.76
C ASP A 382 -22.66 22.99 1.99
N VAL A 383 -21.36 23.19 2.27
CA VAL A 383 -20.75 24.45 1.83
C VAL A 383 -20.68 24.36 0.31
N ASN A 384 -21.77 24.76 -0.31
CA ASN A 384 -21.78 25.22 -1.68
C ASN A 384 -20.85 26.46 -1.68
N MET A 385 -19.54 26.25 -1.77
CA MET A 385 -18.57 27.29 -2.10
C MET A 385 -18.80 27.66 -3.55
N GLY A 386 -19.92 28.34 -3.78
CA GLY A 386 -19.98 29.30 -4.86
C GLY A 386 -18.75 30.18 -4.68
N THR A 387 -17.90 30.21 -5.70
CA THR A 387 -16.85 31.18 -5.92
C THR A 387 -17.43 32.60 -5.81
N GLN A 388 -17.70 33.07 -4.60
CA GLN A 388 -17.77 34.49 -4.32
C GLN A 388 -16.34 34.98 -4.41
N GLY A 389 -16.07 35.73 -5.49
CA GLY A 389 -14.73 36.02 -6.00
C GLY A 389 -13.78 36.50 -4.92
N ALA A 390 -12.98 35.57 -4.38
CA ALA A 390 -11.73 35.95 -3.77
C ALA A 390 -10.94 36.65 -4.87
N ASP A 391 -10.54 37.89 -4.61
CA ASP A 391 -9.73 38.67 -5.52
C ASP A 391 -8.35 38.00 -5.63
N LEU A 392 -8.21 37.12 -6.62
CA LEU A 392 -6.98 36.37 -6.87
C LEU A 392 -5.81 37.32 -7.11
N ALA A 393 -6.05 38.50 -7.70
CA ALA A 393 -5.01 39.50 -7.90
C ALA A 393 -4.50 40.02 -6.55
N ALA A 394 -5.41 40.35 -5.62
CA ALA A 394 -5.03 40.80 -4.27
C ALA A 394 -4.28 39.71 -3.47
N LEU A 395 -4.65 38.43 -3.64
CA LEU A 395 -3.94 37.32 -3.00
C LEU A 395 -2.53 37.11 -3.56
N VAL A 396 -2.34 37.29 -4.87
CA VAL A 396 -1.03 37.21 -5.53
C VAL A 396 -0.16 38.40 -5.14
N GLU A 397 -0.70 39.62 -5.14
CA GLU A 397 0.01 40.82 -4.69
C GLU A 397 0.47 40.67 -3.24
N LYS A 398 -0.39 40.14 -2.37
CA LYS A 398 -0.01 39.82 -0.99
C LYS A 398 1.11 38.79 -0.95
N LEU A 399 1.05 37.73 -1.75
CA LEU A 399 2.12 36.72 -1.80
C LEU A 399 3.46 37.31 -2.27
N GLU A 400 3.44 38.17 -3.29
CA GLU A 400 4.62 38.90 -3.79
C GLU A 400 5.24 39.77 -2.69
N ALA A 401 4.41 40.54 -1.97
CA ALA A 401 4.88 41.39 -0.86
C ALA A 401 5.50 40.58 0.29
N GLU A 402 4.88 39.47 0.68
CA GLU A 402 5.40 38.62 1.76
C GLU A 402 6.70 37.89 1.35
N VAL A 403 6.83 37.49 0.08
CA VAL A 403 8.07 36.90 -0.44
C VAL A 403 9.19 37.95 -0.53
N ALA A 404 8.90 39.16 -0.98
CA ALA A 404 9.86 40.27 -0.95
C ALA A 404 10.35 40.57 0.48
N ALA A 405 9.48 40.46 1.48
CA ALA A 405 9.82 40.63 2.89
C ALA A 405 10.68 39.50 3.50
N LEU A 406 10.91 38.40 2.76
CA LEU A 406 11.90 37.38 3.11
C LEU A 406 13.32 37.78 2.70
N ARG A 407 13.50 38.72 1.77
CA ARG A 407 14.83 39.14 1.33
C ARG A 407 15.61 39.73 2.51
N GLY A 408 16.84 39.24 2.71
CA GLY A 408 17.67 39.56 3.89
C GLY A 408 17.39 38.72 5.14
N LYS A 409 16.38 37.83 5.13
CA LYS A 409 16.11 36.85 6.20
C LYS A 409 16.43 35.41 5.77
N VAL A 410 16.55 35.17 4.47
CA VAL A 410 17.00 33.91 3.86
C VAL A 410 18.24 34.18 3.01
N THR A 411 18.89 33.12 2.50
CA THR A 411 19.98 33.28 1.53
C THR A 411 19.49 33.93 0.25
N ASP A 412 20.36 34.65 -0.46
CA ASP A 412 19.99 35.31 -1.72
C ASP A 412 19.43 34.31 -2.74
N GLU A 413 20.04 33.12 -2.85
CA GLU A 413 19.55 32.03 -3.70
C GLU A 413 18.12 31.59 -3.33
N ALA A 414 17.80 31.50 -2.04
CA ALA A 414 16.47 31.11 -1.57
C ALA A 414 15.43 32.22 -1.81
N ALA A 415 15.84 33.49 -1.72
CA ALA A 415 14.99 34.64 -2.05
C ALA A 415 14.69 34.66 -3.55
N ASP A 416 15.70 34.47 -4.41
CA ASP A 416 15.54 34.45 -5.86
C ASP A 416 14.64 33.28 -6.30
N GLN A 417 14.83 32.09 -5.72
CA GLN A 417 13.93 30.94 -5.96
C GLN A 417 12.48 31.21 -5.57
N ALA A 418 12.26 31.96 -4.48
CA ALA A 418 10.91 32.34 -4.04
C ALA A 418 10.29 33.36 -5.01
N GLU A 419 11.04 34.38 -5.43
CA GLU A 419 10.60 35.39 -6.41
C GLU A 419 10.23 34.74 -7.74
N ASP A 420 11.07 33.83 -8.25
CA ASP A 420 10.82 33.06 -9.47
C ASP A 420 9.56 32.17 -9.36
N ALA A 421 9.36 31.53 -8.21
CA ALA A 421 8.18 30.70 -7.98
C ALA A 421 6.89 31.53 -7.98
N VAL A 422 6.89 32.72 -7.38
CA VAL A 422 5.74 33.63 -7.39
C VAL A 422 5.48 34.19 -8.79
N ALA A 423 6.52 34.67 -9.48
CA ALA A 423 6.41 35.17 -10.85
C ALA A 423 5.84 34.10 -11.79
N SER A 424 6.26 32.84 -11.62
CA SER A 424 5.71 31.74 -12.40
C SER A 424 4.26 31.42 -12.04
N VAL A 425 3.83 31.53 -10.77
CA VAL A 425 2.41 31.38 -10.41
C VAL A 425 1.58 32.50 -11.02
N ASN A 426 2.04 33.74 -10.96
CA ASN A 426 1.36 34.90 -11.56
C ASN A 426 1.18 34.71 -13.08
N LYS A 427 2.25 34.27 -13.78
CA LYS A 427 2.20 33.95 -15.21
C LYS A 427 1.18 32.85 -15.54
N GLU A 428 1.08 31.81 -14.73
CA GLU A 428 0.13 30.71 -14.94
C GLU A 428 -1.32 31.14 -14.70
N LEU A 429 -1.55 32.02 -13.71
CA LEU A 429 -2.87 32.58 -13.44
C LEU A 429 -3.37 33.49 -14.57
N ALA A 430 -2.46 34.16 -15.27
CA ALA A 430 -2.78 34.94 -16.46
C ALA A 430 -2.97 34.09 -17.74
N ALA A 431 -2.61 32.80 -17.71
CA ALA A 431 -2.76 31.93 -18.85
C ALA A 431 -4.23 31.56 -19.09
N LYS A 432 -4.61 31.38 -20.36
CA LYS A 432 -5.97 30.95 -20.74
C LYS A 432 -6.35 29.60 -20.13
N GLU A 433 -5.37 28.72 -19.97
CA GLU A 433 -5.50 27.39 -19.35
C GLU A 433 -4.37 27.20 -18.33
N PRO A 434 -4.57 27.56 -17.05
CA PRO A 434 -3.53 27.47 -16.02
C PRO A 434 -3.10 26.02 -15.73
N ASP A 435 -1.80 25.74 -15.65
CA ASP A 435 -1.27 24.44 -15.18
C ASP A 435 -1.45 24.31 -13.65
N LYS A 436 -2.62 23.84 -13.23
CA LYS A 436 -2.96 23.61 -11.81
C LYS A 436 -1.93 22.74 -11.07
N PRO A 437 -1.52 21.55 -11.58
CA PRO A 437 -0.43 20.77 -10.99
C PRO A 437 0.90 21.52 -10.88
N GLY A 438 1.27 22.30 -11.91
CA GLY A 438 2.47 23.15 -11.89
C GLY A 438 2.43 24.20 -10.79
N MET A 439 1.32 24.94 -10.68
CA MET A 439 1.11 25.93 -9.62
C MET A 439 1.20 25.31 -8.23
N LEU A 440 0.52 24.17 -7.99
CA LEU A 440 0.55 23.50 -6.69
C LEU A 440 1.98 23.11 -6.26
N ARG A 441 2.80 22.61 -7.20
CA ARG A 441 4.22 22.30 -6.92
C ARG A 441 5.02 23.52 -6.51
N ARG A 442 4.86 24.65 -7.21
CA ARG A 442 5.55 25.92 -6.90
C ARG A 442 5.10 26.49 -5.55
N LEU A 443 3.80 26.43 -5.27
CA LEU A 443 3.25 26.81 -3.97
C LEU A 443 3.76 25.90 -2.85
N ASN A 444 3.99 24.61 -3.08
CA ASN A 444 4.60 23.71 -2.09
C ASN A 444 6.07 24.07 -1.83
N ALA A 445 6.83 24.42 -2.87
CA ALA A 445 8.20 24.89 -2.72
C ALA A 445 8.27 26.17 -1.86
N LEU A 446 7.36 27.11 -2.06
CA LEU A 446 7.25 28.32 -1.22
C LEU A 446 6.94 28.01 0.25
N VAL A 447 6.08 27.02 0.53
CA VAL A 447 5.81 26.58 1.92
C VAL A 447 7.05 25.94 2.54
N ALA A 448 7.81 25.14 1.79
CA ALA A 448 9.05 24.54 2.29
C ALA A 448 10.11 25.61 2.60
N LEU A 449 10.29 26.60 1.73
CA LEU A 449 11.14 27.76 1.95
C LEU A 449 10.71 28.55 3.18
N ALA A 450 9.41 28.83 3.30
CA ALA A 450 8.83 29.52 4.45
C ALA A 450 9.10 28.79 5.78
N LYS A 451 9.01 27.44 5.80
CA LYS A 451 9.38 26.65 6.99
C LYS A 451 10.85 26.82 7.35
N GLY A 452 11.74 26.85 6.37
CA GLY A 452 13.18 27.08 6.57
C GLY A 452 13.51 28.46 7.15
N ALA A 453 12.69 29.48 6.81
CA ALA A 453 12.82 30.85 7.31
C ALA A 453 12.30 31.05 8.75
N GLY A 454 11.77 30.00 9.41
CA GLY A 454 11.24 30.07 10.77
C GLY A 454 10.10 31.08 10.92
N GLY A 455 10.15 31.89 11.99
CA GLY A 455 9.11 32.90 12.26
C GLY A 455 8.94 33.95 11.14
N ALA A 456 9.95 34.15 10.31
CA ALA A 456 9.84 35.06 9.17
C ALA A 456 8.97 34.51 8.03
N GLY A 457 8.82 33.19 7.91
CA GLY A 457 8.07 32.55 6.82
C GLY A 457 6.58 32.35 7.11
N THR A 458 6.09 32.65 8.30
CA THR A 458 4.67 32.39 8.67
C THR A 458 3.69 33.14 7.77
N ALA A 459 4.03 34.36 7.38
CA ALA A 459 3.17 35.19 6.54
C ALA A 459 3.10 34.66 5.08
N VAL A 460 4.24 34.19 4.54
CA VAL A 460 4.29 33.52 3.23
C VAL A 460 3.46 32.23 3.23
N ALA A 461 3.61 31.39 4.27
CA ALA A 461 2.82 30.16 4.38
C ALA A 461 1.31 30.44 4.46
N ALA A 462 0.90 31.49 5.17
CA ALA A 462 -0.49 31.92 5.24
C ALA A 462 -1.02 32.44 3.90
N ALA A 463 -0.24 33.25 3.18
CA ALA A 463 -0.58 33.75 1.85
C ALA A 463 -0.73 32.60 0.83
N VAL A 464 0.20 31.63 0.84
CA VAL A 464 0.10 30.43 0.00
C VAL A 464 -1.16 29.62 0.32
N THR A 465 -1.50 29.46 1.59
CA THR A 465 -2.69 28.71 2.01
C THR A 465 -3.98 29.39 1.53
N ALA A 466 -4.07 30.71 1.66
CA ALA A 466 -5.20 31.48 1.17
C ALA A 466 -5.35 31.38 -0.36
N LEU A 467 -4.23 31.46 -1.09
CA LEU A 467 -4.23 31.32 -2.55
C LEU A 467 -4.65 29.93 -3.01
N ARG A 468 -4.22 28.85 -2.34
CA ARG A 468 -4.67 27.48 -2.64
C ARG A 468 -6.17 27.31 -2.45
N ALA A 469 -6.68 27.82 -1.33
CA ALA A 469 -8.11 27.77 -1.03
C ALA A 469 -8.92 28.49 -2.12
N ALA A 470 -8.47 29.65 -2.56
CA ALA A 470 -9.12 30.42 -3.63
C ALA A 470 -9.06 29.71 -5.01
N LEU A 471 -8.01 28.94 -5.28
CA LEU A 471 -7.83 28.18 -6.53
C LEU A 471 -8.49 26.79 -6.52
N GLY A 472 -8.96 26.33 -5.36
CA GLY A 472 -9.45 24.95 -5.18
C GLY A 472 -8.34 23.91 -5.37
N LEU A 473 -7.14 24.19 -4.86
CA LEU A 473 -5.94 23.34 -4.96
C LEU A 473 -5.59 22.61 -3.66
#